data_AF-A0A661L921-F1
#
_entry.id   AF-A0A661L921-F1
#
_cell.length_a   1.000
_cell.length_b   1.000
_cell.length_c   1.000
_cell.angle_alpha   90.00
_cell.angle_beta   90.00
_cell.angle_gamma   90.00
#
_symmetry.space_group_name_H-M   'P 1'
#
loop_
_entity.id
_entity.type
_entity.pdbx_description
1 polymer ?
#
loop_
_entity_poly.entity_id
_entity_poly.type
_entity_poly.pdbx_seq_one_letter_code
_entity_poly.pdbx_strand_id
1 'polypeptide(L)'
;SILMPLILGIFVGILAAIMGVGGGFIMVPVMVYLLRMPMHVVVGTSLFQILFTCVNVTIMQAHTNHTVDFILALILLLGSTLGAQFGAMISKKLKGDQLKILLASIVLLVMVKMLLSLLLTPHIMLAYKGGH
;
A
#
# COMPACT_ATOMS: atom_id res chain seq x y z
N SER A 1 4.47 -13.07 -23.42
CA SER A 1 5.83 -12.63 -23.07
C SER A 1 5.95 -12.38 -21.58
N ILE A 2 6.62 -13.28 -20.85
CA ILE A 2 6.75 -13.26 -19.37
C ILE A 2 7.75 -12.20 -18.86
N LEU A 3 8.62 -11.70 -19.75
CA LEU A 3 9.75 -10.84 -19.41
C LEU A 3 9.33 -9.39 -19.04
N MET A 4 8.32 -8.84 -19.72
CA MET A 4 7.79 -7.49 -19.42
C MET A 4 7.19 -7.39 -18.00
N PRO A 5 6.32 -8.32 -17.56
CA PRO A 5 5.81 -8.34 -16.19
C PRO A 5 6.90 -8.44 -15.13
N LEU A 6 7.97 -9.21 -15.40
CA LEU A 6 9.06 -9.42 -14.45
C LEU A 6 9.85 -8.13 -14.19
N ILE A 7 10.24 -7.44 -15.26
CA ILE A 7 11.05 -6.21 -15.16
C ILE A 7 10.24 -5.09 -14.47
N LEU A 8 8.97 -4.94 -14.85
CA LEU A 8 8.06 -3.99 -14.18
C LEU A 8 7.84 -4.36 -12.72
N GLY A 9 7.62 -5.65 -12.41
CA GLY A 9 7.44 -6.12 -11.04
C GLY A 9 8.65 -5.86 -10.15
N ILE A 10 9.88 -6.03 -10.67
CA ILE A 10 11.11 -5.71 -9.95
C ILE A 10 11.23 -4.21 -9.71
N PHE A 11 11.02 -3.38 -10.73
CA PHE A 11 11.13 -1.93 -10.62
C PHE A 11 10.11 -1.36 -9.61
N VAL A 12 8.87 -1.84 -9.71
CA VAL A 12 7.78 -1.52 -8.78
C VAL A 12 8.08 -2.00 -7.37
N GLY A 13 8.63 -3.21 -7.22
CA GLY A 13 9.00 -3.77 -5.92
C GLY A 13 10.05 -2.94 -5.20
N ILE A 14 11.05 -2.45 -5.93
CA ILE A 14 12.08 -1.54 -5.39
C ILE A 14 11.46 -0.22 -4.93
N LEU A 15 10.61 0.40 -5.77
CA LEU A 15 9.91 1.64 -5.41
C LEU A 15 9.02 1.48 -4.18
N ALA A 16 8.30 0.36 -4.08
CA ALA A 16 7.45 0.05 -2.93
C ALA A 16 8.25 -0.21 -1.65
N ALA A 17 9.40 -0.86 -1.76
CA ALA A 17 10.31 -1.08 -0.63
C ALA A 17 10.88 0.24 -0.10
N ILE A 18 11.25 1.16 -0.99
CA ILE A 18 11.74 2.50 -0.62
C ILE A 18 10.63 3.34 0.01
N MET A 19 9.40 3.31 -0.52
CA MET A 19 8.26 4.04 0.08
C MET A 19 7.79 3.43 1.40
N GLY A 20 8.14 2.18 1.71
CA GLY A 20 7.62 1.46 2.89
C GLY A 20 6.11 1.14 2.81
N VAL A 21 5.44 1.45 1.70
CA VAL A 21 3.99 1.26 1.51
C VAL A 21 3.73 -0.11 0.88
N GLY A 22 4.08 -1.21 1.55
CA GLY A 22 3.60 -2.59 1.32
C GLY A 22 3.51 -3.20 -0.10
N GLY A 23 3.87 -2.52 -1.20
CA GLY A 23 3.74 -2.98 -2.59
C GLY A 23 2.32 -3.06 -3.17
N GLY A 24 1.29 -3.16 -2.32
CA GLY A 24 -0.09 -3.45 -2.75
C GLY A 24 -0.69 -2.44 -3.73
N PHE A 25 -0.42 -1.15 -3.57
CA PHE A 25 -0.97 -0.09 -4.42
C PHE A 25 -0.58 -0.25 -5.90
N ILE A 26 0.61 -0.80 -6.17
CA ILE A 26 1.12 -0.96 -7.53
C ILE A 26 0.96 -2.41 -8.01
N MET A 27 1.09 -3.39 -7.12
CA MET A 27 0.94 -4.80 -7.48
C MET A 27 -0.47 -5.14 -7.97
N VAL A 28 -1.51 -4.55 -7.36
CA VAL A 28 -2.91 -4.82 -7.75
C VAL A 28 -3.21 -4.38 -9.20
N PRO A 29 -2.94 -3.14 -9.65
CA PRO A 29 -3.15 -2.78 -11.05
C PRO A 29 -2.28 -3.61 -12.01
N VAL A 30 -1.04 -3.96 -11.65
CA VAL A 30 -0.20 -4.84 -12.48
C VAL A 30 -0.86 -6.22 -12.66
N MET A 31 -1.35 -6.85 -11.61
CA MET A 31 -2.01 -8.15 -11.72
C MET A 31 -3.34 -8.10 -12.48
N VAL A 32 -4.10 -7.01 -12.33
CA VAL A 32 -5.40 -6.84 -13.01
C VAL A 32 -5.24 -6.52 -14.49
N TYR A 33 -4.40 -5.55 -14.83
CA TYR A 33 -4.25 -5.06 -16.20
C TYR A 33 -3.29 -5.90 -17.03
N LEU A 34 -2.21 -6.40 -16.41
CA LEU A 34 -1.15 -7.11 -17.12
C LEU A 34 -1.38 -8.63 -17.15
N LEU A 35 -1.75 -9.23 -16.01
CA LEU A 35 -1.97 -10.68 -15.92
C LEU A 35 -3.43 -11.10 -16.21
N ARG A 36 -4.35 -10.13 -16.39
CA ARG A 36 -5.78 -10.35 -16.66
C ARG A 36 -6.43 -11.38 -15.71
N MET A 37 -5.95 -11.47 -14.48
CA MET A 37 -6.50 -12.39 -13.50
C MET A 37 -7.83 -11.87 -12.93
N PRO A 38 -8.77 -12.76 -12.57
CA PRO A 38 -10.01 -12.37 -11.92
C PRO A 38 -9.70 -11.65 -10.60
N MET A 39 -10.38 -10.53 -10.34
CA MET A 39 -10.07 -9.65 -9.20
C MET A 39 -10.05 -10.37 -7.85
N HIS A 40 -10.88 -11.40 -7.69
CA HIS A 40 -10.96 -12.17 -6.46
C HIS A 40 -9.65 -12.89 -6.12
N VAL A 41 -8.94 -13.39 -7.14
CA VAL A 41 -7.63 -14.05 -6.97
C VAL A 41 -6.54 -13.01 -6.71
N VAL A 42 -6.57 -11.88 -7.42
CA VAL A 42 -5.59 -10.79 -7.27
C VAL A 42 -5.51 -10.30 -5.83
N VAL A 43 -6.67 -10.04 -5.21
CA VAL A 43 -6.73 -9.52 -3.83
C VAL A 43 -6.10 -10.51 -2.84
N GLY A 44 -6.37 -11.80 -2.98
CA GLY A 44 -5.78 -12.84 -2.14
C GLY A 44 -4.26 -12.96 -2.32
N THR A 45 -3.80 -12.99 -3.57
CA THR A 45 -2.37 -13.09 -3.89
C THR A 45 -1.59 -11.86 -3.43
N SER A 46 -2.15 -10.65 -3.61
CA SER A 46 -1.50 -9.42 -3.12
C SER A 46 -1.43 -9.39 -1.60
N LEU A 47 -2.47 -9.84 -0.89
CA LEU A 47 -2.47 -9.85 0.57
C LEU A 47 -1.40 -10.81 1.12
N PHE A 48 -1.26 -11.98 0.50
CA PHE A 48 -0.21 -12.93 0.83
C PHE A 48 1.19 -12.33 0.61
N GLN A 49 1.40 -11.69 -0.54
CA GLN A 49 2.68 -11.02 -0.84
C GLN A 49 2.99 -9.87 0.13
N ILE A 50 1.99 -9.05 0.46
CA ILE A 50 2.11 -7.95 1.43
C ILE A 50 2.53 -8.50 2.80
N LEU A 51 1.99 -9.64 3.24
CA LEU A 51 2.36 -10.25 4.51
C LEU A 51 3.86 -10.55 4.57
N PHE A 52 4.41 -11.21 3.53
CA PHE A 52 5.85 -11.48 3.46
C PHE A 52 6.68 -10.21 3.43
N THR A 53 6.27 -9.21 2.65
CA THR A 53 6.97 -7.92 2.59
C THR A 53 6.96 -7.22 3.95
N CYS A 54 5.80 -7.14 4.63
CA CYS A 54 5.67 -6.52 5.94
C CYS A 54 6.51 -7.23 7.00
N VAL A 55 6.55 -8.57 7.01
CA VAL A 55 7.41 -9.32 7.92
C VAL A 55 8.88 -8.96 7.71
N ASN A 56 9.35 -8.96 6.45
CA ASN A 56 10.72 -8.59 6.13
C ASN A 56 11.07 -7.16 6.55
N VAL A 57 10.20 -6.19 6.24
CA VAL A 57 10.38 -4.79 6.64
C VAL A 57 10.38 -4.65 8.16
N THR A 58 9.50 -5.36 8.85
CA THR A 58 9.40 -5.30 10.33
C THR A 58 10.66 -5.84 10.99
N ILE A 59 11.19 -6.96 10.50
CA ILE A 59 12.47 -7.53 10.96
C ILE A 59 13.59 -6.52 10.73
N MET A 60 13.69 -5.97 9.51
CA MET A 60 14.73 -4.99 9.18
C MET A 60 14.64 -3.72 10.04
N GLN A 61 13.42 -3.23 10.31
CA GLN A 61 13.18 -2.06 11.15
C GLN A 61 13.53 -2.34 12.62
N ALA A 62 13.17 -3.52 13.13
CA ALA A 62 13.45 -3.96 14.50
C ALA A 62 14.96 -4.09 14.75
N HIS A 63 15.71 -4.61 13.78
CA HIS A 63 17.17 -4.70 13.86
C HIS A 63 17.87 -3.34 13.74
N THR A 64 17.32 -2.39 12.98
CA THR A 64 17.99 -1.10 12.71
C THR A 64 17.69 -0.04 13.76
N ASN A 65 16.45 0.05 14.27
CA ASN A 65 16.01 1.22 15.02
C ASN A 65 15.95 1.06 16.54
N HIS A 66 15.98 -0.16 17.09
CA HIS A 66 15.88 -0.46 18.55
C HIS A 66 14.73 0.25 19.32
N THR A 67 13.85 0.97 18.63
CA THR A 67 12.82 1.88 19.14
C THR A 67 11.49 1.47 18.53
N VAL A 68 11.21 0.16 18.51
CA VAL A 68 9.87 -0.31 18.22
C VAL A 68 9.05 -0.01 19.46
N ASP A 69 8.33 1.10 19.42
CA ASP A 69 7.34 1.40 20.45
C ASP A 69 6.27 0.31 20.39
N PHE A 70 6.37 -0.62 21.34
CA PHE A 70 5.51 -1.78 21.42
C PHE A 70 4.03 -1.39 21.57
N ILE A 71 3.76 -0.23 22.18
CA ILE A 71 2.41 0.31 22.35
C ILE A 71 1.88 0.76 20.98
N LEU A 72 2.67 1.51 20.21
CA LEU A 72 2.27 1.93 18.87
C LEU A 72 2.06 0.73 17.93
N ALA A 73 2.95 -0.26 18.00
CA ALA A 73 2.83 -1.49 17.25
C ALA A 73 1.53 -2.23 17.59
N LEU A 74 1.17 -2.33 18.88
CA LEU A 74 -0.07 -2.97 19.32
C LEU A 74 -1.32 -2.21 18.87
N ILE A 75 -1.33 -0.89 18.97
CA ILE A 75 -2.45 -0.04 18.51
C ILE A 75 -2.64 -0.19 16.99
N LEU A 76 -1.54 -0.17 16.22
CA LEU A 76 -1.59 -0.37 14.77
C LEU A 76 -2.05 -1.78 14.41
N LEU A 77 -1.62 -2.81 15.15
CA LEU A 77 -2.01 -4.19 14.91
C LEU A 77 -3.51 -4.38 15.15
N LEU A 78 -4.03 -3.87 16.26
CA LEU A 78 -5.47 -3.94 16.57
C LEU A 78 -6.31 -3.14 15.56
N GLY A 79 -5.92 -1.91 15.26
CA GLY A 79 -6.62 -1.06 14.28
C GLY A 79 -6.61 -1.66 12.87
N SER A 80 -5.45 -2.16 12.43
CA SER A 80 -5.29 -2.80 11.12
C SER A 80 -6.08 -4.11 11.02
N THR A 81 -6.04 -4.95 12.06
CA THR A 81 -6.77 -6.23 12.07
C THR A 81 -8.28 -6.02 12.01
N LEU A 82 -8.82 -5.08 12.79
CA LEU A 82 -10.24 -4.74 12.73
C LEU A 82 -10.61 -4.16 11.36
N GLY A 83 -9.86 -3.16 10.88
CA GLY A 83 -10.10 -2.55 9.57
C GLY A 83 -10.01 -3.56 8.41
N ALA A 84 -9.04 -4.46 8.43
CA ALA A 84 -8.85 -5.49 7.42
C ALA A 84 -10.00 -6.51 7.42
N GLN A 85 -10.49 -6.93 8.60
CA GLN A 85 -11.65 -7.82 8.68
C GLN A 85 -12.92 -7.18 8.13
N PHE A 86 -13.21 -5.93 8.50
CA PHE A 86 -14.36 -5.19 7.94
C PHE A 86 -14.22 -4.98 6.43
N GLY A 87 -13.02 -4.59 5.96
CA GLY A 87 -12.74 -4.42 4.54
C GLY A 87 -12.89 -5.73 3.75
N ALA A 88 -12.44 -6.86 4.29
CA ALA A 88 -12.60 -8.17 3.67
C ALA A 88 -14.08 -8.60 3.59
N MET A 89 -14.87 -8.31 4.63
CA MET A 89 -16.31 -8.62 4.64
C MET A 89 -17.07 -7.82 3.58
N ILE A 90 -16.76 -6.52 3.44
CA ILE A 90 -17.35 -5.67 2.40
C ILE A 90 -16.91 -6.14 1.01
N SER A 91 -15.62 -6.46 0.84
CA SER A 91 -15.05 -6.89 -0.44
C SER A 91 -15.67 -8.18 -0.96
N LYS A 92 -16.07 -9.11 -0.07
CA LYS A 92 -16.76 -10.35 -0.46
C LYS A 92 -18.19 -10.12 -0.97
N LYS A 93 -18.83 -9.01 -0.59
CA LYS A 93 -20.21 -8.68 -0.99
C LYS A 93 -20.28 -7.93 -2.33
N LEU A 94 -19.15 -7.43 -2.82
CA LEU A 94 -19.04 -6.66 -4.07
C LEU A 94 -18.78 -7.57 -5.27
N LYS A 95 -19.40 -7.25 -6.41
CA LYS A 95 -19.09 -7.89 -7.70
C LYS A 95 -17.71 -7.47 -8.19
N GLY A 96 -17.04 -8.30 -8.98
CA GLY A 96 -15.67 -8.04 -9.48
C GLY A 96 -15.50 -6.67 -10.17
N ASP A 97 -16.52 -6.22 -10.91
CA ASP A 97 -16.52 -4.90 -11.57
C ASP A 97 -16.64 -3.74 -10.56
N GLN A 98 -17.44 -3.90 -9.51
CA GLN A 98 -17.57 -2.92 -8.44
C GLN A 98 -16.26 -2.80 -7.64
N LEU A 99 -15.58 -3.92 -7.41
CA LEU A 99 -14.29 -3.94 -6.72
C LEU A 99 -13.20 -3.23 -7.54
N LYS A 100 -13.23 -3.40 -8.88
CA LYS A 100 -12.39 -2.64 -9.81
C LYS A 100 -12.63 -1.13 -9.71
N ILE A 101 -13.90 -0.71 -9.76
CA ILE A 101 -14.27 0.72 -9.67
C ILE A 101 -13.86 1.31 -8.32
N LEU A 102 -14.08 0.56 -7.23
CA LEU A 102 -13.68 0.98 -5.88
C LEU A 102 -12.16 1.16 -5.78
N LEU A 103 -11.39 0.22 -6.32
CA LEU A 103 -9.93 0.33 -6.30
C LEU A 103 -9.45 1.50 -7.15
N ALA A 104 -10.02 1.69 -8.34
CA ALA A 104 -9.70 2.81 -9.22
C ALA A 104 -10.03 4.16 -8.56
N SER A 105 -11.17 4.26 -7.86
CA SER A 105 -11.56 5.51 -7.18
C SER A 105 -10.67 5.84 -5.99
N ILE A 106 -10.28 4.83 -5.19
CA ILE A 106 -9.31 5.02 -4.09
C ILE A 106 -7.96 5.48 -4.64
N VAL A 107 -7.46 4.83 -5.69
CA VAL A 107 -6.20 5.19 -6.34
C VAL A 107 -6.25 6.63 -6.85
N LEU A 108 -7.33 7.00 -7.55
CA LEU A 108 -7.52 8.35 -8.06
C LEU A 108 -7.55 9.39 -6.93
N LEU A 109 -8.25 9.09 -5.82
CA LEU A 109 -8.29 9.96 -4.65
C LEU A 109 -6.90 10.16 -4.04
N VAL A 110 -6.10 9.10 -3.91
CA VAL A 110 -4.71 9.18 -3.45
C VAL A 110 -3.87 10.03 -4.38
N MET A 111 -4.00 9.87 -5.71
CA MET A 111 -3.29 10.71 -6.68
C MET A 111 -3.66 12.18 -6.55
N VAL A 112 -4.96 12.50 -6.40
CA VAL A 112 -5.43 13.87 -6.18
C VAL A 112 -4.90 14.42 -4.85
N LYS A 113 -4.93 13.62 -3.77
CA LYS A 113 -4.36 14.01 -2.46
C LYS A 113 -2.88 14.31 -2.56
N MET A 114 -2.09 13.51 -3.27
CA MET A 114 -0.67 13.77 -3.47
C MET A 114 -0.44 15.03 -4.31
N LEU A 115 -1.21 15.22 -5.39
CA LEU A 115 -1.13 16.41 -6.23
C LEU A 115 -1.48 17.67 -5.45
N LEU A 116 -2.56 17.64 -4.67
CA LEU A 116 -2.97 18.73 -3.80
C LEU A 116 -1.95 18.96 -2.69
N SER A 117 -1.39 17.90 -2.09
CA SER A 117 -0.32 18.04 -1.10
C SER A 117 0.89 18.75 -1.71
N LEU A 118 1.24 18.45 -2.96
CA LEU A 118 2.33 19.09 -3.68
C LEU A 118 2.02 20.57 -4.02
N LEU A 119 0.79 20.87 -4.41
CA LEU A 119 0.34 22.21 -4.80
C LEU A 119 0.04 23.14 -3.61
N LEU A 120 -0.44 22.59 -2.49
CA LEU A 120 -0.83 23.34 -1.29
C LEU A 120 0.31 23.49 -0.28
N THR A 121 1.44 22.80 -0.43
CA THR A 121 2.65 23.04 0.37
C THR A 121 3.63 23.95 -0.38
N PRO A 122 3.57 25.28 -0.25
CA PRO A 122 4.77 26.09 -0.34
C PRO A 122 5.61 25.75 0.91
N HIS A 123 6.51 24.77 0.78
CA HIS A 123 7.42 24.27 1.82
C HIS A 123 8.48 25.33 2.27
N ILE A 124 8.17 26.61 2.15
CA ILE A 124 9.04 27.74 2.52
C ILE A 124 8.46 28.64 3.62
N MET A 125 7.24 28.42 4.11
CA MET A 125 6.68 29.26 5.19
C MET A 125 6.52 28.62 6.57
N LEU A 126 6.63 27.28 6.72
CA LEU A 126 6.49 26.62 8.03
C LEU A 126 7.82 26.24 8.70
N ALA A 127 8.96 26.32 7.97
CA ALA A 127 10.28 26.09 8.56
C ALA A 127 10.80 27.27 9.41
N TYR A 128 10.16 28.45 9.35
CA TYR A 128 10.60 29.63 10.11
C TYR A 128 9.84 29.84 11.43
N LYS A 129 8.83 29.01 11.75
CA LYS A 129 8.01 29.16 12.98
C LYS A 129 8.03 27.93 13.88
N GLY A 130 9.17 27.23 13.91
CA GLY A 130 9.46 26.11 14.80
C GLY A 130 10.94 26.07 15.17
N GLY A 131 11.55 27.26 15.34
CA GLY A 131 12.81 27.39 16.05
C GLY A 131 12.56 27.28 17.55
N HIS A 132 13.33 26.38 18.18
CA HIS A 132 13.22 25.82 19.55
C HIS A 132 12.43 24.51 19.63
#